data_AF-A0AAN7RYE6-F1
#
_entry.id   AF-A0AAN7RYE6-F1
#
_cell.length_a   1.000
_cell.length_b   1.000
_cell.length_c   1.000
_cell.angle_alpha   90.00
_cell.angle_beta   90.00
_cell.angle_gamma   90.00
#
_symmetry.space_group_name_H-M   'P 1'
#
loop_
_entity.id
_entity.type
_entity.pdbx_description
1 polymer ?
#
loop_
_entity_poly.entity_id
_entity_poly.type
_entity_poly.pdbx_seq_one_letter_code
_entity_poly.pdbx_strand_id
1 'polypeptide(L)'
;MKLHHGKFKLDIRKRFFTERVVGHWNRLPREVVMAPSLSEFKERLADALSHMENYDMVAITETWWDDSHNWSAAMDGYKLFRRDRRGRRGGGVALYVRECLDSLELDDGDDRVECLWVRIRGKANKADIVVGVCYRPPNQDEETDELFYKQLGEASRSLALVLVGNFNLPDVCWKYNTAERKQSRRFLE
;
A
#
# COMPACT_ATOMS: atom_id res chain seq x y z
N MET A 1 -27.06 -0.36 -3.30
CA MET A 1 -26.11 -1.06 -2.40
C MET A 1 -25.53 -0.01 -1.44
N LYS A 2 -25.81 -0.09 -0.13
CA LYS A 2 -25.39 0.93 0.84
C LYS A 2 -24.01 0.55 1.41
N LEU A 3 -22.98 1.35 1.15
CA LEU A 3 -21.62 1.16 1.68
C LEU A 3 -21.48 1.90 3.02
N HIS A 4 -21.07 1.18 4.05
CA HIS A 4 -20.84 1.72 5.40
C HIS A 4 -19.38 2.12 5.58
N HIS A 5 -19.15 3.37 5.99
CA HIS A 5 -17.84 3.88 6.43
C HIS A 5 -17.51 3.29 7.81
N GLY A 6 -16.31 2.73 7.97
CA GLY A 6 -15.82 2.22 9.25
C GLY A 6 -14.29 2.27 9.33
N LYS A 7 -13.76 2.35 10.55
CA LYS A 7 -12.33 2.11 10.84
C LYS A 7 -12.07 0.62 10.68
N PHE A 8 -11.10 0.22 9.84
CA PHE A 8 -10.81 -1.19 9.59
C PHE A 8 -9.50 -1.60 10.28
N LYS A 9 -9.62 -2.52 11.24
CA LYS A 9 -8.55 -3.47 11.57
C LYS A 9 -8.76 -4.66 10.64
N LEU A 10 -7.80 -4.93 9.76
CA LEU A 10 -7.91 -6.03 8.78
C LEU A 10 -7.73 -7.36 9.53
N ASP A 11 -8.81 -7.88 10.14
CA ASP A 11 -8.79 -9.25 10.67
C ASP A 11 -8.93 -10.22 9.49
N ILE A 12 -7.80 -10.49 8.82
CA ILE A 12 -7.67 -11.43 7.69
C ILE A 12 -8.21 -12.81 8.09
N ARG A 13 -8.32 -13.09 9.39
CA ARG A 13 -8.86 -14.34 9.92
C ARG A 13 -10.39 -14.40 9.95
N LYS A 14 -11.15 -13.36 9.58
CA LYS A 14 -12.62 -13.39 9.75
C LYS A 14 -13.47 -12.84 8.60
N ARG A 15 -12.94 -12.22 7.54
CA ARG A 15 -13.79 -11.54 6.54
C ARG A 15 -13.39 -11.77 5.09
N PHE A 16 -14.41 -12.01 4.25
CA PHE A 16 -14.39 -11.95 2.80
C PHE A 16 -14.65 -10.49 2.35
N PHE A 17 -13.90 -10.00 1.36
CA PHE A 17 -14.07 -8.64 0.86
C PHE A 17 -14.94 -8.63 -0.41
N THR A 18 -16.10 -7.98 -0.34
CA THR A 18 -16.72 -7.30 -1.48
C THR A 18 -16.05 -5.94 -1.66
N GLU A 19 -15.96 -5.43 -2.89
CA GLU A 19 -15.37 -4.11 -3.20
C GLU A 19 -15.82 -3.04 -2.21
N ARG A 20 -14.87 -2.53 -1.42
CA ARG A 20 -15.11 -1.51 -0.39
C ARG A 20 -13.95 -0.53 -0.41
N VAL A 21 -14.24 0.71 -0.81
CA VAL A 21 -13.29 1.82 -0.66
C VAL A 21 -13.23 2.19 0.82
N VAL A 22 -12.07 2.01 1.44
CA VAL A 22 -11.82 2.43 2.82
C VAL A 22 -11.22 3.83 2.78
N GLY A 23 -12.07 4.84 3.02
CA GLY A 23 -11.65 6.24 2.92
C GLY A 23 -10.57 6.66 3.92
N HIS A 24 -10.37 5.94 5.04
CA HIS A 24 -9.34 6.24 6.04
C HIS A 24 -8.64 4.96 6.51
N TRP A 25 -7.39 4.78 6.09
CA TRP A 25 -6.44 3.91 6.79
C TRP A 25 -6.07 4.53 8.14
N ASN A 26 -5.69 3.73 9.14
CA ASN A 26 -5.22 4.30 10.40
C ASN A 26 -4.00 5.19 10.10
N ARG A 27 -4.08 6.46 10.49
CA ARG A 27 -2.92 7.36 10.43
C ARG A 27 -1.94 6.93 11.51
N LEU A 28 -0.66 6.91 11.16
CA LEU A 28 0.41 6.76 12.14
C LEU A 28 0.31 7.87 13.20
N PRO A 29 0.72 7.60 14.45
CA PRO A 29 0.79 8.64 15.48
C PRO A 29 1.61 9.84 15.00
N ARG A 30 1.25 11.05 15.46
CA ARG A 30 1.90 12.29 15.03
C ARG A 30 3.39 12.26 15.33
N GLU A 31 3.77 11.62 16.43
CA GLU A 31 5.14 11.45 16.87
C GLU A 31 5.96 10.69 15.83
N VAL A 32 5.40 9.63 15.24
CA VAL A 32 6.04 8.88 14.15
C VAL A 32 6.20 9.78 12.93
N VAL A 33 5.14 10.44 12.50
CA VAL A 33 5.13 11.26 11.27
C VAL A 33 6.05 12.49 11.38
N MET A 34 6.17 13.08 12.56
CA MET A 34 6.96 14.30 12.82
C MET A 34 8.42 14.02 13.17
N ALA A 35 8.92 12.81 12.91
CA ALA A 35 10.33 12.50 13.16
C ALA A 35 11.26 13.39 12.30
N PRO A 36 12.32 13.97 12.88
CA PRO A 36 13.22 14.88 12.17
C PRO A 36 14.23 14.17 11.26
N SER A 37 14.36 12.84 11.38
CA SER A 37 15.22 12.01 10.55
C SER A 37 14.54 10.69 10.22
N LEU A 38 15.05 10.02 9.19
CA LEU A 38 14.53 8.71 8.80
C LEU A 38 14.81 7.64 9.87
N SER A 39 15.97 7.67 10.52
CA SER A 39 16.29 6.73 11.61
C SER A 39 15.31 6.88 12.76
N GLU A 40 15.01 8.12 13.15
CA GLU A 40 14.07 8.41 14.22
C GLU A 40 12.62 8.11 13.83
N PHE A 41 12.25 8.30 12.56
CA PHE A 41 10.95 7.85 12.04
C PHE A 41 10.76 6.35 12.27
N LYS A 42 11.81 5.56 12.04
CA LYS A 42 11.76 4.11 12.16
C LYS A 42 11.73 3.63 13.59
N GLU A 43 12.55 4.21 14.47
CA GLU A 43 12.50 3.91 15.91
C GLU A 43 11.10 4.21 16.45
N ARG A 44 10.55 5.37 16.12
CA ARG A 44 9.18 5.75 16.54
C ARG A 44 8.12 4.85 15.90
N LEU A 45 8.30 4.43 14.64
CA LEU A 45 7.38 3.51 13.98
C LEU A 45 7.42 2.12 14.63
N ALA A 46 8.61 1.58 14.88
CA ALA A 46 8.79 0.30 15.54
C ALA A 46 8.23 0.32 16.96
N ASP A 47 8.47 1.40 17.72
CA ASP A 47 7.89 1.62 19.03
C ASP A 47 6.37 1.74 18.98
N ALA A 48 5.81 2.51 18.04
CA ALA A 48 4.38 2.59 17.85
C ALA A 48 3.78 1.21 17.52
N LEU A 49 4.43 0.40 16.69
CA LEU A 49 3.95 -0.92 16.32
C LEU A 49 4.12 -1.97 17.43
N SER A 50 5.12 -1.84 18.31
CA SER A 50 5.28 -2.72 19.48
C SER A 50 4.16 -2.49 20.50
N HIS A 51 3.77 -1.23 20.72
CA HIS A 51 2.64 -0.86 21.57
C HIS A 51 1.27 -1.12 20.92
N MET A 52 1.25 -1.16 19.58
CA MET A 52 0.07 -1.50 18.80
C MET A 52 0.18 -2.95 18.32
N GLU A 53 0.02 -3.91 19.24
CA GLU A 53 0.20 -5.39 19.04
C GLU A 53 -0.56 -6.05 17.86
N ASN A 54 -1.20 -5.30 16.98
CA ASN A 54 -2.39 -5.70 16.25
C ASN A 54 -2.36 -5.38 14.74
N TYR A 55 -1.26 -4.90 14.19
CA TYR A 55 -1.14 -4.73 12.74
C TYR A 55 -0.52 -5.96 12.09
N ASP A 56 -1.26 -6.55 11.16
CA ASP A 56 -0.76 -7.63 10.32
C ASP A 56 0.15 -7.07 9.20
N MET A 57 -0.16 -5.86 8.72
CA MET A 57 0.54 -5.22 7.61
C MET A 57 0.57 -3.69 7.78
N VAL A 58 1.65 -3.05 7.34
CA VAL A 58 1.84 -1.58 7.34
C VAL A 58 2.34 -1.16 5.96
N ALA A 59 1.54 -0.35 5.26
CA ALA A 59 1.90 0.23 3.97
C ALA A 59 2.36 1.68 4.16
N ILE A 60 3.44 2.05 3.47
CA ILE A 60 4.03 3.39 3.49
C ILE A 60 4.23 3.83 2.05
N THR A 61 3.76 5.03 1.71
CA THR A 61 4.06 5.71 0.45
C THR A 61 4.94 6.92 0.72
N GLU A 62 5.69 7.35 -0.29
CA GLU A 62 6.69 8.42 -0.15
C GLU A 62 7.76 8.08 0.91
N THR A 63 8.36 6.89 0.81
CA THR A 63 9.41 6.44 1.71
C THR A 63 10.66 7.32 1.63
N TRP A 64 10.98 7.83 0.43
CA TRP A 64 12.19 8.61 0.12
C TRP A 64 13.48 7.84 0.43
N TRP A 65 13.42 6.50 0.34
CA TRP A 65 14.57 5.62 0.54
C TRP A 65 15.36 5.41 -0.75
N ASP A 66 16.62 4.99 -0.59
CA ASP A 66 17.49 4.53 -1.67
C ASP A 66 18.35 3.31 -1.21
N ASP A 67 19.25 2.84 -2.09
CA ASP A 67 20.10 1.68 -1.85
C ASP A 67 21.03 1.81 -0.63
N SER A 68 21.34 3.04 -0.17
CA SER A 68 22.17 3.27 1.02
C SER A 68 21.43 2.97 2.33
N HIS A 69 20.11 2.73 2.28
CA HIS A 69 19.25 2.55 3.44
C HIS A 69 18.94 1.08 3.78
N ASN A 70 19.52 0.10 3.06
CA ASN A 70 19.18 -1.33 3.14
C ASN A 70 19.11 -1.91 4.58
N TRP A 71 20.15 -1.71 5.40
CA TRP A 71 20.19 -2.26 6.77
C TRP A 71 19.23 -1.56 7.73
N SER A 72 18.98 -0.27 7.49
CA SER A 72 18.21 0.56 8.39
C SER A 72 16.70 0.34 8.26
N ALA A 73 16.20 -0.32 7.22
CA ALA A 73 14.76 -0.42 6.95
C ALA A 73 14.09 -1.68 7.56
N ALA A 74 14.88 -2.65 8.03
CA ALA A 74 14.35 -3.84 8.68
C ALA A 74 13.66 -3.52 10.01
N MET A 75 12.60 -4.25 10.33
CA MET A 75 11.82 -4.10 11.57
C MET A 75 11.50 -5.49 12.11
N ASP A 76 11.81 -5.72 13.38
CA ASP A 76 11.69 -7.05 13.99
C ASP A 76 10.26 -7.61 13.91
N GLY A 77 10.14 -8.88 13.51
CA GLY A 77 8.86 -9.57 13.35
C GLY A 77 8.08 -9.19 12.08
N TYR A 78 8.66 -8.37 11.19
CA TYR A 78 8.08 -8.00 9.90
C TYR A 78 9.05 -8.27 8.74
N LYS A 79 8.54 -8.92 7.70
CA LYS A 79 9.15 -8.98 6.39
C LYS A 79 8.88 -7.67 5.64
N LEU A 80 9.93 -7.05 5.11
CA LEU A 80 9.85 -5.82 4.31
C LEU A 80 9.84 -6.14 2.81
N PHE A 81 8.87 -5.56 2.10
CA PHE A 81 8.86 -5.41 0.64
C PHE A 81 8.95 -3.91 0.32
N ARG A 82 9.77 -3.52 -0.65
CA ARG A 82 9.95 -2.10 -0.99
C ARG A 82 10.28 -1.89 -2.46
N ARG A 83 9.83 -0.76 -3.01
CA ARG A 83 10.21 -0.27 -4.33
C ARG A 83 10.70 1.16 -4.14
N ASP A 84 12.00 1.33 -4.19
CA ASP A 84 12.64 2.63 -4.03
C ASP A 84 12.66 3.37 -5.37
N ARG A 85 12.49 4.69 -5.34
CA ARG A 85 12.58 5.49 -6.55
C ARG A 85 14.03 5.73 -6.93
N ARG A 86 14.38 5.47 -8.18
CA ARG A 86 15.70 5.78 -8.75
C ARG A 86 15.75 7.16 -9.42
N GLY A 87 16.91 7.80 -9.36
CA GLY A 87 17.26 8.96 -10.19
C GLY A 87 16.69 10.33 -9.78
N ARG A 88 15.81 10.43 -8.78
CA ARG A 88 15.39 11.72 -8.21
C ARG A 88 14.85 11.59 -6.78
N ARG A 89 14.84 12.71 -6.05
CA ARG A 89 14.26 12.79 -4.70
C ARG A 89 12.73 12.68 -4.74
N GLY A 90 12.17 11.97 -3.75
CA GLY A 90 10.75 11.90 -3.47
C GLY A 90 10.02 10.78 -4.23
N GLY A 91 9.18 10.03 -3.52
CA GLY A 91 8.50 8.83 -4.02
C GLY A 91 8.89 7.58 -3.23
N GLY A 92 8.69 6.42 -3.84
CA GLY A 92 8.96 5.11 -3.24
C GLY A 92 7.83 4.60 -2.36
N VAL A 93 7.73 3.27 -2.27
CA VAL A 93 6.70 2.56 -1.52
C VAL A 93 7.31 1.42 -0.71
N ALA A 94 6.69 1.10 0.43
CA ALA A 94 7.06 -0.03 1.27
C ALA A 94 5.83 -0.70 1.87
N LEU A 95 5.94 -2.02 2.05
CA LEU A 95 4.98 -2.86 2.76
C LEU A 95 5.72 -3.71 3.78
N TYR A 96 5.43 -3.50 5.06
CA TYR A 96 5.81 -4.40 6.12
C TYR A 96 4.70 -5.43 6.32
N VAL A 97 5.04 -6.72 6.30
CA VAL A 97 4.13 -7.84 6.53
C VAL A 97 4.63 -8.64 7.72
N ARG A 98 3.78 -8.90 8.72
CA ARG A 98 4.17 -9.69 9.89
C ARG A 98 4.68 -11.07 9.45
N GLU A 99 5.83 -11.50 9.96
CA GLU A 99 6.52 -12.72 9.51
C GLU A 99 5.70 -14.01 9.70
N CYS A 100 4.71 -14.00 10.59
CA CYS A 100 3.81 -15.14 10.77
C CYS A 100 2.82 -15.33 9.60
N LEU A 101 2.78 -14.41 8.63
CA LEU A 101 2.04 -14.50 7.38
C LEU A 101 2.95 -14.95 6.23
N ASP A 102 2.50 -15.97 5.51
CA ASP A 102 3.18 -16.42 4.29
C ASP A 102 2.93 -15.39 3.17
N SER A 103 4.00 -14.78 2.68
CA SER A 103 3.96 -13.65 1.77
C SER A 103 5.01 -13.75 0.65
N LEU A 104 4.55 -13.48 -0.58
CA LEU A 104 5.34 -13.55 -1.80
C LEU A 104 5.13 -12.29 -2.65
N GLU A 105 6.22 -11.65 -3.06
CA GLU A 105 6.15 -10.54 -4.01
C GLU A 105 5.77 -11.04 -5.41
N LEU A 106 4.85 -10.34 -6.05
CA LEU A 106 4.47 -10.52 -7.44
C LEU A 106 5.20 -9.44 -8.25
N ASP A 107 6.46 -9.71 -8.59
CA ASP A 107 7.28 -8.79 -9.38
C ASP A 107 7.13 -9.10 -10.87
N ASP A 108 6.72 -8.13 -11.66
CA ASP A 108 6.62 -8.23 -13.12
C ASP A 108 7.87 -7.66 -13.83
N GLY A 109 8.81 -7.09 -13.07
CA GLY A 109 10.06 -6.52 -13.57
C GLY A 109 9.94 -5.13 -14.20
N ASP A 110 8.76 -4.48 -14.15
CA ASP A 110 8.56 -3.11 -14.67
C ASP A 110 8.60 -2.10 -13.51
N ASP A 111 9.69 -1.32 -13.45
CA ASP A 111 9.94 -0.33 -12.40
C ASP A 111 9.42 1.08 -12.73
N ARG A 112 8.69 1.25 -13.84
CA ARG A 112 8.14 2.55 -14.26
C ARG A 112 7.00 3.02 -13.37
N VAL A 113 6.24 2.09 -12.81
CA VAL A 113 5.18 2.40 -11.84
C VAL A 113 5.70 2.19 -10.42
N GLU A 114 5.40 3.14 -9.53
CA GLU A 114 5.80 3.06 -8.12
C GLU A 114 4.78 2.21 -7.34
N CYS A 115 4.66 0.94 -7.73
CA CYS A 115 3.75 -0.04 -7.12
C CYS A 115 4.50 -1.28 -6.60
N LEU A 116 3.95 -1.86 -5.53
CA LEU A 116 4.33 -3.14 -4.97
C LEU A 116 3.12 -4.05 -4.90
N TRP A 117 3.27 -5.29 -5.34
CA TRP A 117 2.22 -6.29 -5.30
C TRP A 117 2.71 -7.47 -4.47
N VAL A 118 2.04 -7.77 -3.36
CA VAL A 118 2.42 -8.86 -2.45
C VAL A 118 1.23 -9.77 -2.23
N ARG A 119 1.39 -11.04 -2.62
CA ARG A 119 0.42 -12.09 -2.32
C ARG A 119 0.59 -12.52 -0.86
N ILE A 120 -0.50 -12.53 -0.11
CA ILE A 120 -0.59 -13.08 1.24
C ILE A 120 -1.40 -14.36 1.19
N ARG A 121 -0.80 -15.47 1.62
CA ARG A 121 -1.45 -16.78 1.57
C ARG A 121 -2.54 -16.89 2.63
N GLY A 122 -3.72 -17.36 2.22
CA GLY A 122 -4.81 -17.64 3.12
C GLY A 122 -4.48 -18.81 4.07
N LYS A 123 -4.91 -18.71 5.33
CA LYS A 123 -4.84 -19.83 6.30
C LYS A 123 -6.18 -20.55 6.41
N ALA A 124 -6.15 -21.86 6.67
CA ALA A 124 -7.32 -22.69 6.95
C ALA A 124 -8.45 -22.55 5.89
N ASN A 125 -8.15 -22.94 4.66
CA ASN A 125 -9.06 -22.93 3.49
C ASN A 125 -9.56 -21.55 3.05
N LYS A 126 -8.88 -20.48 3.45
CA LYS A 126 -9.16 -19.14 2.94
C LYS A 126 -8.40 -18.90 1.64
N ALA A 127 -9.03 -18.15 0.76
CA ALA A 127 -8.40 -17.67 -0.46
C ALA A 127 -7.22 -16.75 -0.13
N ASP A 128 -6.23 -16.75 -1.01
CA ASP A 128 -5.15 -15.78 -0.97
C ASP A 128 -5.69 -14.37 -1.25
N ILE A 129 -4.98 -13.37 -0.74
CA ILE A 129 -5.23 -11.97 -1.07
C ILE A 129 -3.99 -11.39 -1.73
N VAL A 130 -4.17 -10.38 -2.57
CA VAL A 130 -3.07 -9.53 -3.06
C VAL A 130 -3.18 -8.18 -2.39
N VAL A 131 -2.06 -7.67 -1.90
CA VAL A 131 -1.94 -6.32 -1.35
C VAL A 131 -1.11 -5.48 -2.33
N GLY A 132 -1.72 -4.46 -2.90
CA GLY A 132 -1.07 -3.47 -3.75
C GLY A 132 -0.75 -2.21 -2.94
N VAL A 133 0.51 -1.78 -2.88
CA VAL A 133 0.91 -0.48 -2.33
C VAL A 133 1.43 0.39 -3.47
N CYS A 134 0.72 1.47 -3.78
CA CYS A 134 1.04 2.31 -4.94
C CYS A 134 1.22 3.78 -4.58
N TYR A 135 2.18 4.41 -5.25
CA TYR A 135 2.33 5.84 -5.29
C TYR A 135 2.21 6.33 -6.73
N ARG A 136 1.24 7.20 -7.00
CA ARG A 136 1.10 7.84 -8.31
C ARG A 136 1.55 9.30 -8.19
N PRO A 137 2.66 9.71 -8.81
CA PRO A 137 3.06 11.12 -8.82
C PRO A 137 1.97 12.02 -9.40
N PRO A 138 1.84 13.28 -8.93
CA PRO A 138 0.77 14.19 -9.36
C PRO A 138 0.80 14.50 -10.86
N ASN A 139 1.97 14.42 -11.49
CA ASN A 139 2.20 14.71 -12.91
C ASN A 139 2.48 13.43 -13.73
N GLN A 140 1.95 12.27 -13.31
CA GLN A 140 2.12 11.02 -14.04
C GLN A 140 1.41 11.09 -15.41
N ASP A 141 2.11 10.64 -16.45
CA ASP A 141 1.60 10.56 -17.83
C ASP A 141 0.65 9.37 -18.05
N GLU A 142 -0.08 9.41 -19.17
CA GLU A 142 -1.10 8.40 -19.52
C GLU A 142 -0.48 7.04 -19.84
N GLU A 143 0.74 6.99 -20.40
CA GLU A 143 1.43 5.72 -20.68
C GLU A 143 1.73 4.97 -19.38
N THR A 144 2.23 5.68 -18.37
CA THR A 144 2.51 5.13 -17.05
C THR A 144 1.21 4.74 -16.32
N ASP A 145 0.12 5.49 -16.50
CA ASP A 145 -1.21 5.08 -16.02
C ASP A 145 -1.67 3.75 -16.66
N GLU A 146 -1.44 3.53 -17.96
CA GLU A 146 -1.79 2.26 -18.62
C GLU A 146 -1.01 1.06 -18.07
N LEU A 147 0.27 1.25 -17.78
CA LEU A 147 1.09 0.21 -17.15
C LEU A 147 0.55 -0.13 -15.76
N PHE A 148 0.15 0.87 -14.98
CA PHE A 148 -0.49 0.66 -13.70
C PHE A 148 -1.77 -0.15 -13.84
N TYR A 149 -2.66 0.19 -14.79
CA TYR A 149 -3.89 -0.57 -15.01
C TYR A 149 -3.63 -2.00 -15.48
N LYS A 150 -2.60 -2.21 -16.31
CA LYS A 150 -2.17 -3.56 -16.71
C LYS A 150 -1.74 -4.38 -15.49
N GLN A 151 -0.86 -3.83 -14.65
CA GLN A 151 -0.41 -4.50 -13.42
C GLN A 151 -1.58 -4.77 -12.46
N LEU A 152 -2.48 -3.80 -12.28
CA LEU A 152 -3.67 -3.94 -11.45
C LEU A 152 -4.59 -5.07 -11.97
N GLY A 153 -4.78 -5.14 -13.29
CA GLY A 153 -5.53 -6.21 -13.94
C GLY A 153 -4.89 -7.58 -13.73
N GLU A 154 -3.57 -7.68 -13.81
CA GLU A 154 -2.83 -8.93 -13.54
C GLU A 154 -2.90 -9.33 -12.06
N ALA A 155 -2.71 -8.39 -11.14
CA ALA A 155 -2.77 -8.61 -9.69
C ALA A 155 -4.17 -9.00 -9.19
N SER A 156 -5.23 -8.54 -9.89
CA SER A 156 -6.63 -8.82 -9.55
C SER A 156 -7.20 -10.09 -10.19
N ARG A 157 -6.40 -10.86 -10.96
CA ARG A 157 -6.83 -12.11 -11.60
C ARG A 157 -7.15 -13.21 -10.59
N SER A 158 -8.41 -13.21 -10.13
CA SER A 158 -9.06 -14.23 -9.29
C SER A 158 -8.66 -14.27 -7.81
N LEU A 159 -7.89 -13.28 -7.33
CA LEU A 159 -7.58 -13.10 -5.92
C LEU A 159 -8.28 -11.86 -5.38
N ALA A 160 -8.67 -11.89 -4.10
CA ALA A 160 -9.20 -10.70 -3.47
C ALA A 160 -8.08 -9.65 -3.36
N LEU A 161 -8.33 -8.44 -3.85
CA LEU A 161 -7.35 -7.35 -3.89
C LEU A 161 -7.60 -6.35 -2.76
N VAL A 162 -6.53 -5.96 -2.08
CA VAL A 162 -6.46 -4.79 -1.21
C VAL A 162 -5.50 -3.80 -1.84
N LEU A 163 -6.02 -2.76 -2.47
CA LEU A 163 -5.21 -1.68 -3.05
C LEU A 163 -5.15 -0.50 -2.06
N VAL A 164 -3.95 -0.07 -1.70
CA VAL A 164 -3.69 1.08 -0.83
C VAL A 164 -2.63 1.97 -1.45
N GLY A 165 -2.69 3.27 -1.19
CA GLY A 165 -1.73 4.18 -1.80
C GLY A 165 -2.11 5.64 -1.73
N ASN A 166 -1.18 6.48 -2.21
CA ASN A 166 -1.47 7.86 -2.56
C ASN A 166 -1.50 7.97 -4.09
N PHE A 167 -2.71 8.15 -4.62
CA PHE A 167 -2.93 8.25 -6.07
C PHE A 167 -2.81 9.68 -6.61
N ASN A 168 -2.72 10.69 -5.74
CA ASN A 168 -2.71 12.12 -6.12
C ASN A 168 -3.83 12.49 -7.12
N LEU A 169 -5.04 11.96 -6.91
CA LEU A 169 -6.25 12.28 -7.67
C LEU A 169 -7.20 13.13 -6.80
N PRO A 170 -6.95 14.44 -6.64
CA PRO A 170 -7.65 15.28 -5.66
C PRO A 170 -9.12 15.54 -6.00
N ASP A 171 -9.54 15.36 -7.25
CA ASP A 171 -10.92 15.53 -7.69
C ASP A 171 -11.77 14.25 -7.54
N VAL A 172 -11.19 13.15 -7.06
CA VAL A 172 -11.92 11.92 -6.77
C VAL A 172 -12.72 12.05 -5.48
N CYS A 173 -14.03 11.87 -5.59
CA CYS A 173 -14.90 11.67 -4.45
C CYS A 173 -15.08 10.17 -4.15
N TRP A 174 -14.20 9.63 -3.31
CA TRP A 174 -14.19 8.22 -2.88
C TRP A 174 -15.51 7.73 -2.27
N LYS A 175 -16.29 8.64 -1.67
CA LYS A 175 -17.59 8.31 -1.06
C LYS A 175 -18.66 7.98 -2.10
N TYR A 176 -18.62 8.68 -3.23
CA TYR A 176 -19.64 8.56 -4.28
C TYR A 176 -19.11 7.86 -5.53
N ASN A 177 -17.82 7.50 -5.55
CA ASN A 177 -17.13 6.92 -6.69
C ASN A 177 -17.28 7.81 -7.94
N THR A 178 -17.05 9.12 -7.78
CA THR A 178 -17.14 10.10 -8.87
C THR A 178 -15.87 10.91 -9.00
N ALA A 179 -15.60 11.43 -10.21
CA ALA A 179 -14.51 12.37 -10.46
C ALA A 179 -14.87 13.31 -11.62
N GLU A 180 -14.24 14.49 -11.64
CA GLU A 180 -14.49 15.52 -12.66
C GLU A 180 -13.59 15.31 -13.89
N ARG A 181 -12.32 15.00 -13.66
CA ARG A 181 -11.30 14.89 -14.70
C ARG A 181 -11.35 13.52 -15.35
N LYS A 182 -11.07 13.47 -16.66
CA LYS A 182 -11.04 12.22 -17.45
C LYS A 182 -10.11 11.17 -16.82
N GLN A 183 -8.90 11.57 -16.42
CA GLN A 183 -7.90 10.69 -15.82
C GLN A 183 -8.39 10.05 -14.52
N SER A 184 -8.98 10.86 -13.65
CA SER A 184 -9.55 10.42 -12.38
C SER A 184 -10.78 9.52 -12.57
N ARG A 185 -11.62 9.77 -13.59
CA ARG A 185 -12.74 8.88 -13.93
C ARG A 185 -12.26 7.51 -14.41
N ARG A 186 -11.23 7.48 -15.27
CA ARG A 186 -10.62 6.24 -15.75
C ARG A 186 -10.11 5.36 -14.62
N PHE A 187 -9.60 5.95 -13.54
CA PHE A 187 -9.16 5.20 -12.35
C PHE A 187 -10.33 4.51 -11.60
N LEU A 188 -11.55 5.03 -11.72
CA LEU A 188 -12.73 4.53 -11.02
C LEU A 188 -13.55 3.51 -11.83
N GLU A 189 -13.21 3.32 -13.11
CA GLU A 189 -13.81 2.38 -14.06
C GLU A 189 -13.17 0.99 -13.95
#